data_AF-A0A371RVI4-F1
#
_entry.id   AF-A0A371RVI4-F1
#
_cell.length_a   1.000
_cell.length_b   1.000
_cell.length_c   1.000
_cell.angle_alpha   90.00
_cell.angle_beta   90.00
_cell.angle_gamma   90.00
#
_symmetry.space_group_name_H-M   'P 1'
#
loop_
_entity.id
_entity.type
_entity.pdbx_description
1 polymer ?
#
loop_
_entity_poly.entity_id
_entity_poly.type
_entity_poly.pdbx_seq_one_letter_code
_entity_poly.pdbx_strand_id
1 'polypeptide(L)' 'MGNLLRYAVQSKKKDLINKLIKQGIYKKNDKHLYELTLSELEKEYELYNLLSTSKERYHL' A
#
# COMPACT_ATOMS: atom_id res chain seq x y z
N MET A 1 24.46 15.12 4.18
CA MET A 1 23.07 14.72 4.52
C MET A 1 22.30 14.23 3.27
N GLY A 2 22.76 13.16 2.58
CA GLY A 2 22.06 12.63 1.39
C GLY A 2 21.11 11.46 1.66
N ASN A 3 21.10 10.94 2.90
CA ASN A 3 20.39 9.69 3.24
C ASN A 3 18.98 9.90 3.80
N LEU A 4 18.60 11.12 4.17
CA LEU A 4 17.31 11.38 4.82
C LEU A 4 16.13 11.13 3.88
N LEU A 5 16.23 11.59 2.63
CA LEU A 5 15.21 11.35 1.59
C LEU A 5 15.06 9.85 1.30
N ARG A 6 16.19 9.14 1.16
CA ARG A 6 16.18 7.69 0.93
C ARG A 6 15.58 6.93 2.10
N TYR A 7 15.86 7.34 3.34
CA TYR A 7 15.27 6.76 4.53
C TYR A 7 13.76 7.03 4.61
N ALA A 8 13.32 8.26 4.34
CA ALA A 8 11.91 8.63 4.33
C ALA A 8 11.11 7.80 3.30
N VAL A 9 11.66 7.64 2.09
CA VAL A 9 11.08 6.80 1.04
C VAL A 9 10.98 5.33 1.48
N GLN A 10 12.05 4.77 2.06
CA GLN A 10 12.05 3.39 2.53
C GLN A 10 11.08 3.17 3.70
N SER A 11 11.00 4.11 4.64
CA SER A 11 10.05 4.06 5.76
C SER A 11 8.62 4.06 5.23
N LYS A 12 8.28 5.02 4.36
CA LYS A 12 6.95 5.10 3.75
C LYS A 12 6.58 3.82 2.99
N LYS A 13 7.53 3.24 2.26
CA LYS A 13 7.35 1.97 1.57
C LYS A 13 6.98 0.84 2.55
N LYS A 14 7.75 0.69 3.64
CA LYS A 14 7.47 -0.31 4.68
C LYS A 14 6.11 -0.10 5.35
N ASP A 15 5.76 1.14 5.65
CA ASP A 15 4.45 1.49 6.24
C ASP A 15 3.29 1.08 5.34
N LEU A 16 3.36 1.38 4.04
CA LEU A 16 2.32 0.99 3.07
C LEU A 16 2.19 -0.53 2.94
N ILE A 17 3.31 -1.25 2.86
CA ILE A 17 3.30 -2.71 2.80
C ILE A 17 2.63 -3.29 4.04
N ASN A 18 3.00 -2.82 5.24
CA ASN A 18 2.38 -3.29 6.48
C ASN A 18 0.88 -3.00 6.53
N LYS A 19 0.44 -1.83 6.03
CA LYS A 19 -0.98 -1.50 5.94
C LYS A 19 -1.72 -2.44 4.99
N LEU A 20 -1.18 -2.69 3.80
CA LEU A 20 -1.78 -3.61 2.82
C LEU A 20 -1.84 -5.05 3.35
N ILE A 21 -0.80 -5.53 4.03
CA ILE A 21 -0.78 -6.85 4.67
C ILE A 21 -1.87 -6.96 5.74
N LYS A 22 -2.04 -5.93 6.57
CA LYS A 22 -3.11 -5.90 7.58
C LYS A 22 -4.52 -5.97 6.97
N GLN A 23 -4.68 -5.55 5.71
CA GLN A 23 -5.91 -5.65 4.94
C GLN A 23 -6.04 -6.99 4.19
N GLY A 24 -5.09 -7.91 4.36
CA GLY A 24 -5.07 -9.22 3.69
C GLY A 24 -4.52 -9.20 2.26
N ILE A 25 -3.87 -8.11 1.84
CA ILE A 25 -3.25 -7.98 0.52
C ILE A 25 -1.77 -8.32 0.65
N TYR A 26 -1.32 -9.35 -0.08
CA TYR A 26 0.07 -9.84 -0.02
C TYR A 26 0.82 -9.73 -1.35
N LYS A 27 0.09 -9.67 -2.48
CA LYS A 27 0.64 -9.57 -3.82
C LYS A 27 -0.34 -8.85 -4.75
N LYS A 28 0.19 -8.26 -5.84
CA LYS A 28 -0.56 -7.61 -6.92
C LYS A 28 0.03 -8.04 -8.26
N ASN A 29 -0.81 -8.49 -9.19
CA ASN A 29 -0.39 -8.93 -10.54
C ASN A 29 0.80 -9.91 -10.48
N ASP A 30 0.72 -10.91 -9.58
CA ASP A 30 1.76 -11.89 -9.30
C ASP A 30 3.11 -11.37 -8.83
N LYS A 31 3.19 -10.08 -8.45
CA LYS A 31 4.34 -9.49 -7.76
C LYS A 31 4.04 -9.31 -6.28
N HIS A 32 4.99 -9.65 -5.42
CA HIS A 32 4.91 -9.36 -4.00
C HIS A 32 4.96 -7.86 -3.73
N LEU A 33 4.36 -7.41 -2.64
CA LEU A 33 4.33 -5.99 -2.28
C LEU A 33 5.72 -5.34 -2.16
N TYR A 34 6.74 -6.11 -1.78
CA TYR A 34 8.13 -5.63 -1.69
C TYR A 34 8.75 -5.31 -3.05
N GLU A 35 8.27 -5.96 -4.12
CA GLU A 35 8.73 -5.77 -5.49
C GLU A 35 8.12 -4.52 -6.13
N LEU A 36 7.01 -4.00 -5.57
CA LEU A 36 6.34 -2.81 -6.05
C LEU A 36 7.15 -1.54 -5.72
N THR A 37 7.07 -0.54 -6.59
CA THR A 37 7.58 0.80 -6.32
C THR A 37 6.70 1.51 -5.28
N LEU A 38 7.21 2.61 -4.69
CA LEU A 38 6.46 3.39 -3.70
C LEU A 38 5.13 3.88 -4.28
N SER A 39 5.13 4.43 -5.50
CA SER A 39 3.93 4.94 -6.14
C SER A 39 2.91 3.85 -6.47
N GLU A 40 3.36 2.64 -6.79
CA GLU A 40 2.45 1.49 -6.99
C GLU A 40 1.77 1.08 -5.69
N LEU A 41 2.50 1.09 -4.57
CA LEU A 41 1.94 0.82 -3.23
C LEU A 41 0.97 1.91 -2.77
N GLU A 42 1.29 3.17 -3.05
CA GLU A 42 0.40 4.31 -2.76
C GLU A 42 -0.91 4.17 -3.52
N LYS A 43 -0.84 3.94 -4.83
CA LYS A 43 -2.03 3.76 -5.68
C LYS A 43 -2.89 2.57 -5.23
N GLU A 44 -2.26 1.47 -4.83
CA GLU A 44 -2.98 0.30 -4.32
C GLU A 44 -3.68 0.59 -3.00
N TYR A 45 -2.98 1.27 -2.09
CA TYR A 45 -3.54 1.65 -0.80
C TYR A 45 -4.69 2.65 -0.95
N GLU A 46 -4.57 3.63 -1.85
CA GLU A 46 -5.65 4.58 -2.16
C GLU A 46 -6.86 3.89 -2.78
N LEU A 47 -6.65 3.03 -3.78
CA LEU A 47 -7.72 2.26 -4.41
C LEU A 47 -8.46 1.39 -3.39
N TYR A 48 -7.70 0.71 -2.53
CA TYR A 48 -8.29 -0.08 -1.45
C TYR A 48 -9.10 0.80 -0.49
N ASN A 49 -8.53 1.92 -0.03
CA ASN A 49 -9.19 2.83 0.90
C ASN A 49 -10.53 3.37 0.34
N LEU A 50 -10.57 3.66 -0.97
CA LEU A 50 -11.78 4.07 -1.70
C LEU A 50 -12.80 2.93 -1.83
N LEU A 51 -12.35 1.70 -2.09
CA LEU A 51 -13.23 0.53 -2.17
C LEU A 51 -13.77 0.14 -0.79
N SER A 52 -12.98 0.23 0.27
CA SER A 52 -13.40 -0.07 1.65
C SER A 52 -14.43 0.95 2.17
N THR A 53 -14.32 2.23 1.79
CA THR A 53 -15.35 3.24 2.12
C THR A 53 -16.65 3.03 1.34
N SER A 54 -16.60 2.36 0.19
CA SER A 54 -17.79 2.01 -0.60
C SER A 54 -18.49 0.74 -0.11
N LYS A 55 -17.75 -0.19 0.51
CA LYS A 55 -18.26 -1.50 0.97
C LYS A 55 -19.27 -1.37 2.12
N GLU A 56 -19.21 -0.30 2.90
CA GLU A 56 -20.14 -0.03 4.01
C GLU A 56 -21.56 0.38 3.54
N ARG A 57 -21.75 0.69 2.24
CA ARG A 57 -23.07 1.01 1.66
C ARG A 57 -23.84 -0.16 1.07
N TYR A 58 -23.24 -1.35 0.96
CA TYR A 58 -23.87 -2.51 0.33
C TYR A 58 -23.88 -3.76 1.23
N HIS A 59 -24.09 -3.56 2.53
CA HIS A 59 -24.68 -4.62 3.34
C HIS A 59 -26.19 -4.62 3.04
N LEU A 60 -26.59 -5.42 2.05
CA LEU A 60 -27.98 -5.91 1.90
C LEU A 60 -28.25 -6.97 2.96
#